data_AF-A0A2N8KRY5-F1
#
_entry.id   AF-A0A2N8KRY5-F1
#
_cell.length_a   1.000
_cell.length_b   1.000
_cell.length_c   1.000
_cell.angle_alpha   90.00
_cell.angle_beta   90.00
_cell.angle_gamma   90.00
#
_symmetry.space_group_name_H-M   'P 1'
#
loop_
_entity.id
_entity.type
_entity.pdbx_description
1 polymer ?
#
loop_
_entity_poly.entity_id
_entity_poly.type
_entity_poly.pdbx_seq_one_letter_code
_entity_poly.pdbx_strand_id
1 'polypeptide(L)'
;MLLLLGAFFFGIASCGGYVWHKELFRVVSIAMWLLAVLVPSTLLSSWKRKLGFAAAMPVAYAVFESAVSTFYPGPPASIAEFGEFFLQAMEYGPCR
;
A
#
# COMPACT_ATOMS: atom_id res chain seq x y z
N MET A 1 -21.41 7.23 17.28
CA MET A 1 -20.15 6.44 17.25
C MET A 1 -20.16 5.39 16.13
N LEU A 2 -21.18 4.54 16.01
CA LEU A 2 -21.36 3.59 14.90
C LEU A 2 -21.44 4.24 13.51
N LEU A 3 -22.04 5.42 13.37
CA LEU A 3 -22.07 6.17 12.10
C LEU A 3 -20.72 6.80 11.72
N LEU A 4 -19.88 7.15 12.71
CA LEU A 4 -18.52 7.64 12.46
C LEU A 4 -17.58 6.48 12.12
N LEU A 5 -17.71 5.35 12.81
CA LEU A 5 -17.07 4.09 12.41
C LEU A 5 -17.54 3.65 11.03
N GLY A 6 -18.83 3.77 10.72
CA GLY A 6 -19.41 3.51 9.40
C GLY A 6 -18.92 4.49 8.34
N ALA A 7 -18.80 5.78 8.60
CA ALA A 7 -18.19 6.72 7.65
C ALA A 7 -16.68 6.47 7.49
N PHE A 8 -16.02 6.05 8.57
CA PHE A 8 -14.63 5.60 8.56
C PHE A 8 -14.47 4.22 7.92
N PHE A 9 -15.53 3.39 7.79
CA PHE A 9 -15.55 2.04 7.18
C PHE A 9 -16.06 2.01 5.73
N PHE A 10 -17.15 2.70 5.45
CA PHE A 10 -17.74 2.91 4.12
C PHE A 10 -17.02 4.03 3.35
N GLY A 11 -16.26 4.90 4.04
CA GLY A 11 -15.30 5.80 3.41
C GLY A 11 -14.06 5.07 2.88
N ILE A 12 -13.72 3.88 3.42
CA ILE A 12 -12.57 3.01 3.04
C ILE A 12 -12.78 2.29 1.71
N ALA A 13 -13.91 2.47 1.02
CA ALA A 13 -14.08 1.98 -0.35
C ALA A 13 -14.53 3.14 -1.25
N SER A 14 -14.00 4.33 -0.98
CA SER A 14 -14.15 5.49 -1.84
C SER A 14 -12.76 5.95 -2.29
N CYS A 15 -12.66 6.61 -3.45
CA CYS A 15 -11.39 7.19 -3.88
C CYS A 15 -10.83 8.17 -2.81
N GLY A 16 -11.70 8.80 -2.01
CA GLY A 16 -11.29 9.63 -0.86
C GLY A 16 -10.66 8.82 0.29
N GLY A 17 -11.22 7.65 0.61
CA GLY A 17 -10.60 6.73 1.57
C GLY A 17 -9.28 6.16 1.05
N TYR A 18 -9.20 5.86 -0.24
CA TYR A 18 -7.94 5.42 -0.86
C TYR A 18 -6.82 6.44 -0.63
N VAL A 19 -7.09 7.75 -0.78
CA VAL A 19 -6.09 8.81 -0.49
C VAL A 19 -5.60 8.75 0.96
N TRP A 20 -6.50 8.56 1.92
CA TRP A 20 -6.10 8.45 3.33
C TRP A 20 -5.24 7.21 3.59
N HIS A 21 -5.61 6.06 3.03
CA HIS A 21 -4.82 4.82 3.14
C HIS A 21 -3.45 4.95 2.47
N LYS A 22 -3.39 5.63 1.32
CA LYS A 22 -2.16 5.95 0.60
C LYS A 22 -1.21 6.77 1.47
N GLU A 23 -1.69 7.85 2.08
CA GLU A 23 -0.88 8.72 2.92
C GLU A 23 -0.43 8.03 4.22
N LEU A 24 -1.31 7.27 4.87
CA LEU A 24 -0.95 6.47 6.04
C LEU A 24 0.14 5.44 5.68
N PHE A 25 -0.03 4.74 4.56
CA PHE A 25 0.93 3.74 4.11
C PHE A 25 2.28 4.37 3.72
N ARG A 26 2.29 5.56 3.12
CA ARG A 26 3.52 6.34 2.86
C ARG A 26 4.27 6.65 4.14
N VAL A 27 3.57 7.16 5.16
CA VAL A 27 4.18 7.49 6.47
C VAL A 27 4.77 6.23 7.12
N VAL A 28 4.01 5.12 7.16
CA VAL A 28 4.49 3.84 7.71
C VAL A 28 5.69 3.31 6.93
N SER A 29 5.67 3.40 5.60
CA SER A 29 6.77 2.95 4.73
C SER A 29 8.06 3.73 4.99
N ILE A 30 7.97 5.05 5.14
CA ILE A 30 9.12 5.91 5.49
C ILE A 30 9.65 5.55 6.87
N ALA A 31 8.77 5.36 7.86
CA ALA A 31 9.18 4.96 9.20
C ALA A 31 9.90 3.60 9.19
N MET A 32 9.35 2.60 8.49
CA MET A 32 10.00 1.30 8.31
C MET A 32 11.35 1.40 7.60
N TRP A 33 11.45 2.24 6.58
CA TRP A 33 12.70 2.50 5.86
C TRP A 33 13.76 3.09 6.79
N LEU A 34 13.39 4.10 7.58
CA LEU A 34 14.28 4.71 8.57
C LEU A 34 14.73 3.70 9.62
N LEU A 35 13.81 2.89 10.15
CA LEU A 35 14.13 1.83 11.10
C LEU A 35 15.10 0.81 10.50
N ALA A 36 14.89 0.38 9.26
CA ALA A 36 15.77 -0.57 8.58
C ALA A 36 17.21 -0.03 8.37
N VAL A 37 17.35 1.27 8.15
CA VAL A 37 18.66 1.92 7.96
C VAL A 37 19.33 2.21 9.31
N LEU A 38 18.60 2.77 10.27
CA LEU A 38 19.13 3.30 11.53
C LEU A 38 19.31 2.23 12.61
N VAL A 39 18.43 1.23 12.65
CA VAL A 39 18.48 0.20 13.68
C VAL A 39 19.45 -0.91 13.23
N PRO A 40 20.48 -1.23 14.03
CA PRO A 40 21.32 -2.38 13.75
C PRO A 40 20.49 -3.67 13.84
N SER A 41 20.53 -4.49 12.79
CA SER A 41 19.90 -5.81 12.82
C SER A 41 20.81 -6.87 12.24
N THR A 42 20.67 -8.10 12.73
CA THR A 42 21.38 -9.27 12.20
C THR A 42 20.87 -9.66 10.80
N LEU A 43 19.64 -9.29 10.46
CA LEU A 43 19.02 -9.52 9.15
C LEU A 43 19.62 -8.61 8.07
N LEU A 44 19.70 -7.31 8.35
CA LEU A 44 20.26 -6.25 7.51
C LEU A 44 21.68 -5.87 7.96
N SER A 45 22.53 -6.89 8.14
CA SER A 45 23.87 -6.76 8.72
C SER A 45 24.88 -5.99 7.86
N SER A 46 24.59 -5.74 6.58
CA SER A 46 25.50 -5.03 5.67
C SER A 46 24.82 -3.88 4.95
N TRP A 47 25.60 -2.85 4.61
CA TRP A 47 25.13 -1.70 3.84
C TRP A 47 24.50 -2.08 2.50
N LYS A 48 25.03 -3.11 1.82
CA LYS A 48 24.43 -3.63 0.59
C LYS A 48 23.02 -4.18 0.81
N ARG A 49 22.78 -4.91 1.91
CA ARG A 49 21.44 -5.40 2.27
C ARG A 49 20.50 -4.27 2.64
N LYS A 50 20.99 -3.25 3.37
CA LYS A 50 20.21 -2.06 3.71
C LYS A 50 19.80 -1.28 2.45
N LEU A 51 20.72 -1.07 1.52
CA LEU A 51 20.43 -0.43 0.22
C LEU A 51 19.48 -1.28 -0.63
N GLY A 52 19.65 -2.61 -0.65
CA GLY A 52 18.74 -3.51 -1.34
C GLY A 52 17.33 -3.46 -0.76
N PHE A 53 17.19 -3.50 0.56
CA PHE A 53 15.91 -3.32 1.25
C PHE A 53 15.29 -1.96 0.95
N ALA A 54 16.09 -0.89 1.04
CA ALA A 54 15.69 0.47 0.73
C ALA A 54 15.15 0.61 -0.71
N ALA A 55 15.81 -0.01 -1.69
CA ALA A 55 15.38 0.01 -3.09
C ALA A 55 14.18 -0.90 -3.37
N ALA A 56 14.01 -1.99 -2.61
CA ALA A 56 12.87 -2.88 -2.73
C ALA A 56 11.56 -2.27 -2.18
N MET A 57 11.66 -1.38 -1.18
CA MET A 57 10.51 -0.74 -0.54
C MET A 57 9.59 0.03 -1.52
N PRO A 58 10.09 0.87 -2.45
CA PRO A 58 9.25 1.49 -3.47
C PRO A 58 8.49 0.50 -4.37
N VAL A 59 9.14 -0.61 -4.73
CA VAL A 59 8.51 -1.65 -5.56
C VAL A 59 7.42 -2.36 -4.78
N ALA A 60 7.72 -2.75 -3.53
CA ALA A 60 6.74 -3.32 -2.63
C ALA A 60 5.55 -2.36 -2.42
N TYR A 61 5.82 -1.07 -2.24
CA TYR A 61 4.80 -0.03 -2.14
C TYR A 61 3.87 -0.04 -3.35
N ALA A 62 4.40 -0.01 -4.57
CA ALA A 62 3.58 0.02 -5.79
C ALA A 62 2.72 -1.24 -5.94
N VAL A 63 3.27 -2.40 -5.59
CA VAL A 63 2.54 -3.67 -5.61
C VAL A 63 1.42 -3.70 -4.57
N PHE A 64 1.70 -3.33 -3.32
CA PHE A 64 0.68 -3.29 -2.28
C PHE A 64 -0.39 -2.24 -2.56
N GLU A 65 0.00 -1.06 -3.03
CA GLU A 65 -0.91 0.01 -3.42
C GLU A 65 -1.87 -0.46 -4.52
N SER A 66 -1.35 -1.11 -5.56
CA SER A 66 -2.16 -1.63 -6.66
C SER A 66 -3.09 -2.74 -6.18
N ALA A 67 -2.60 -3.67 -5.35
CA ALA A 67 -3.42 -4.76 -4.80
C ALA A 67 -4.55 -4.24 -3.91
N VAL A 68 -4.29 -3.28 -3.03
CA VAL A 68 -5.29 -2.69 -2.14
C VAL A 68 -6.29 -1.85 -2.92
N SER A 69 -5.86 -1.17 -3.98
CA SER A 69 -6.75 -0.33 -4.78
C SER A 69 -7.83 -1.09 -5.53
N THR A 70 -7.65 -2.39 -5.77
CA THR A 70 -8.67 -3.25 -6.43
C THR A 70 -9.97 -3.34 -5.63
N PHE A 71 -9.95 -3.00 -4.33
CA PHE A 71 -11.11 -2.97 -3.46
C PHE A 71 -11.85 -1.62 -3.45
N TYR A 72 -11.45 -0.68 -4.30
CA TYR A 72 -12.02 0.67 -4.39
C TYR A 72 -12.60 0.92 -5.79
N PRO A 73 -13.90 1.26 -5.92
CA PRO A 73 -14.85 1.63 -4.86
C PRO A 73 -15.60 0.44 -4.23
N GLY A 74 -15.28 -0.79 -4.63
CA GLY A 74 -15.90 -1.99 -4.08
C GLY A 74 -15.00 -3.21 -4.27
N PRO A 75 -15.27 -4.31 -3.55
CA PRO A 75 -14.51 -5.54 -3.71
C PRO A 75 -14.75 -6.15 -5.11
N PRO A 76 -13.73 -6.75 -5.74
CA PRO A 76 -13.92 -7.49 -6.99
C PRO A 76 -14.83 -8.70 -6.75
N ALA A 77 -15.69 -9.01 -7.73
CA ALA A 77 -16.61 -10.14 -7.68
C ALA A 77 -15.92 -11.49 -7.94
N SER A 78 -14.71 -11.48 -8.49
CA SER A 78 -13.94 -12.70 -8.75
C SER A 78 -12.42 -12.48 -8.70
N ILE A 79 -11.66 -13.59 -8.65
CA ILE A 79 -10.19 -13.54 -8.71
C ILE A 79 -9.67 -13.06 -10.07
N ALA A 80 -10.41 -13.32 -11.15
CA ALA A 80 -10.07 -12.84 -12.49
C ALA A 80 -10.18 -11.31 -12.54
N GLU A 81 -11.29 -10.77 -12.01
CA GLU A 81 -11.53 -9.33 -11.91
C GLU A 81 -10.51 -8.63 -11.00
N PHE A 82 -10.12 -9.26 -9.88
CA PHE A 82 -8.99 -8.78 -9.07
C PHE A 82 -7.71 -8.64 -9.89
N GLY A 83 -7.39 -9.66 -10.70
CA GLY A 83 -6.19 -9.66 -11.55
C GLY A 83 -6.20 -8.55 -12.60
N GLU A 84 -7.34 -8.33 -13.26
CA GLU A 84 -7.50 -7.24 -14.23
C GLU A 84 -7.36 -5.86 -13.57
N PHE A 85 -8.04 -5.64 -12.44
CA PHE A 85 -7.95 -4.37 -11.71
C PHE A 85 -6.54 -4.14 -11.15
N PHE A 86 -5.86 -5.18 -10.69
CA PHE A 86 -4.49 -5.08 -10.23
C PHE A 86 -3.54 -4.65 -11.35
N LEU A 87 -3.65 -5.26 -12.54
CA LEU A 87 -2.82 -4.91 -13.69
C LEU A 87 -3.12 -3.49 -14.17
N GLN A 88 -4.39 -3.10 -14.21
CA GLN A 88 -4.79 -1.73 -14.52
C GLN A 88 -4.23 -0.73 -13.49
N ALA A 89 -4.29 -1.04 -12.20
CA ALA A 89 -3.73 -0.20 -11.16
C ALA A 89 -2.20 -0.13 -11.21
N MET A 90 -1.51 -1.19 -11.65
CA MET A 90 -0.06 -1.17 -11.85
C MET A 90 0.35 -0.31 -13.05
N GLU A 91 -0.41 -0.35 -14.16
CA GLU A 91 -0.08 0.34 -15.41
C GLU A 91 -0.54 1.81 -15.41
N TYR A 92 -1.77 2.04 -14.95
CA TYR A 92 -2.41 3.35 -14.97
C TYR A 92 -2.48 3.97 -13.58
N GLY A 93 -2.20 3.25 -12.50
CA GLY A 93 -2.41 3.77 -11.17
C GLY A 93 -3.85 3.57 -10.68
N PRO A 94 -4.06 3.68 -9.36
CA PRO A 94 -5.32 3.33 -8.70
C PRO A 94 -6.44 4.37 -8.90
N CYS A 95 -7.70 3.91 -8.88
CA CYS A 95 -8.92 4.72 -8.97
C CYS A 95 -9.01 5.60 -10.25
N ARG A 96 -8.73 5.02 -11.42
CA ARG A 96 -8.89 5.65 -12.73
C ARG A 96 -10.09 5.12 -13.49
#